data_AF-A0A1F6DMB8-F1
#
_entry.id   AF-A0A1F6DMB8-F1
#
_cell.length_a   1.000
_cell.length_b   1.000
_cell.length_c   1.000
_cell.angle_alpha   90.00
_cell.angle_beta   90.00
_cell.angle_gamma   90.00
#
_symmetry.space_group_name_H-M   'P 1'
#
loop_
_entity.id
_entity.type
_entity.pdbx_description
1 polymer ?
#
loop_
_entity_poly.entity_id
_entity_poly.type
_entity_poly.pdbx_seq_one_letter_code
_entity_poly.pdbx_strand_id
1 'polypeptide(L)'
;MIASEITDGQIENAVGKLRDAMRKHRAELGSDVVQQVLGLENIGMEMFVPFRTRVEAISNLIVRHVTVNRSRTQQEMLDATSRKQYTDCKIVAVIPRGEGEEKDVFFFNPRESAYDKDGYLSDENLAKEYAWFGFKPDPYAVAAVNEADPAFADEHPNGVHFKDAYGNWCYAAFGRWRGGERRVFVGRGDGGWGDYWSFGGVRK
;
A
#
# COMPACT_ATOMS: atom_id res chain seq x y z
N MET A 1 -4.28 10.42 -11.29
CA MET A 1 -5.74 10.30 -11.48
C MET A 1 -6.37 10.13 -10.11
N ILE A 2 -7.36 10.95 -9.74
CA ILE A 2 -8.20 10.64 -8.58
C ILE A 2 -8.96 9.37 -8.98
N ALA A 3 -8.78 8.27 -8.23
CA ALA A 3 -9.63 7.11 -8.40
C ALA A 3 -11.07 7.55 -8.10
N SER A 4 -11.87 7.70 -9.15
CA SER A 4 -13.31 7.84 -9.02
C SER A 4 -13.87 6.54 -8.44
N GLU A 5 -14.89 6.66 -7.61
CA GLU A 5 -15.68 5.50 -7.21
C GLU A 5 -16.15 4.74 -8.46
N ILE A 6 -16.28 3.42 -8.34
CA ILE A 6 -16.84 2.61 -9.42
C ILE A 6 -18.27 3.07 -9.68
N THR A 7 -18.67 3.15 -10.95
CA THR A 7 -20.03 3.54 -11.32
C THR A 7 -20.99 2.36 -11.22
N ASP A 8 -22.28 2.63 -11.04
CA ASP A 8 -23.32 1.59 -11.12
C ASP A 8 -23.23 0.77 -12.41
N GLY A 9 -22.89 1.41 -13.54
CA GLY A 9 -22.67 0.72 -14.81
C GLY A 9 -21.48 -0.26 -14.79
N GLN A 10 -20.40 0.07 -14.07
CA GLN A 10 -19.28 -0.85 -13.87
C GLN A 10 -19.64 -2.01 -12.94
N ILE A 11 -20.43 -1.75 -11.90
CA ILE A 11 -20.96 -2.79 -10.99
C ILE A 11 -21.83 -3.78 -11.79
N GLU A 12 -22.81 -3.27 -12.55
CA GLU A 12 -23.70 -4.11 -13.37
C GLU A 12 -22.95 -4.94 -14.40
N ASN A 13 -21.91 -4.37 -15.03
CA ASN A 13 -21.07 -5.11 -15.96
C ASN A 13 -20.28 -6.25 -15.26
N ALA A 14 -19.72 -6.00 -14.07
CA ALA A 14 -19.01 -7.03 -13.31
C ALA A 14 -19.95 -8.17 -12.89
N VAL A 15 -21.13 -7.84 -12.35
CA VAL A 15 -22.16 -8.81 -11.98
C VAL A 15 -22.66 -9.56 -13.22
N GLY A 16 -22.82 -8.89 -14.36
CA GLY A 16 -23.17 -9.50 -15.64
C GLY A 16 -22.19 -10.59 -16.06
N LYS A 17 -20.88 -10.31 -16.01
CA LYS A 17 -19.84 -11.30 -16.33
C LYS A 17 -19.84 -12.50 -15.38
N LEU A 18 -20.03 -12.26 -14.08
CA LEU A 18 -20.15 -13.35 -13.10
C LEU A 18 -21.38 -14.21 -13.38
N ARG A 19 -22.52 -13.59 -13.65
CA ARG A 19 -23.78 -14.26 -14.00
C ARG A 19 -23.63 -15.12 -15.26
N ASP A 20 -22.96 -14.62 -16.29
CA ASP A 20 -22.71 -15.36 -17.52
C ASP A 20 -21.78 -16.56 -17.28
N ALA A 21 -20.74 -16.40 -16.47
CA ALA A 21 -19.88 -17.51 -16.06
C ALA A 21 -20.66 -18.58 -15.28
N MET A 22 -21.46 -18.19 -14.29
CA MET A 22 -22.31 -19.11 -13.53
C MET A 22 -23.29 -19.87 -14.44
N ARG A 23 -23.93 -19.19 -15.41
CA ARG A 23 -24.81 -19.83 -16.39
C ARG A 23 -24.07 -20.85 -17.25
N LYS A 24 -22.88 -20.49 -17.73
CA LYS A 24 -22.04 -21.35 -18.57
C LYS A 24 -21.60 -22.62 -17.83
N HIS A 25 -21.24 -22.50 -16.56
CA HIS A 25 -20.69 -23.59 -15.74
C HIS A 25 -21.73 -24.23 -14.79
N ARG A 26 -23.02 -23.92 -14.93
CA ARG A 26 -24.09 -24.37 -14.01
C ARG A 26 -24.19 -25.89 -13.86
N ALA A 27 -23.81 -26.65 -14.88
CA ALA A 27 -23.86 -28.12 -14.85
C ALA A 27 -22.75 -28.74 -13.96
N GLU A 28 -21.74 -27.95 -13.58
CA GLU A 28 -20.63 -28.38 -12.73
C GLU A 28 -20.97 -28.28 -11.23
N LEU A 29 -22.09 -27.63 -10.90
CA LEU A 29 -22.47 -27.30 -9.53
C LEU A 29 -23.74 -28.05 -9.11
N GLY A 30 -23.67 -28.82 -8.03
CA GLY A 30 -24.84 -29.48 -7.46
C GLY A 30 -25.78 -28.48 -6.78
N SER A 31 -27.07 -28.50 -7.14
CA SER A 31 -28.08 -27.54 -6.65
C SER A 31 -28.13 -27.43 -5.12
N ASP A 32 -28.09 -28.56 -4.42
CA ASP A 32 -28.19 -28.59 -2.95
C ASP A 32 -26.96 -27.95 -2.28
N VAL A 33 -25.77 -28.13 -2.87
CA VAL A 33 -24.53 -27.51 -2.39
C VAL A 33 -24.55 -26.00 -2.66
N VAL A 34 -25.05 -25.59 -3.84
CA VAL A 34 -25.21 -24.16 -4.17
C VAL A 34 -26.14 -23.48 -3.16
N GLN A 35 -27.23 -24.12 -2.75
CA GLN A 35 -28.12 -23.56 -1.72
C GLN A 35 -27.42 -23.34 -0.37
N GLN A 36 -26.52 -24.24 0.02
CA GLN A 36 -25.72 -24.07 1.24
C GLN A 36 -24.76 -22.87 1.11
N VAL A 37 -24.09 -22.73 -0.03
CA VAL A 37 -23.19 -21.59 -0.30
C VAL A 37 -23.95 -20.27 -0.32
N LEU A 38 -25.15 -20.23 -0.90
CA LEU A 38 -26.01 -19.05 -0.90
C LEU A 38 -26.54 -18.67 0.48
N GLY A 39 -26.55 -19.62 1.43
CA GLY A 39 -26.91 -19.37 2.83
C GLY A 39 -25.80 -18.75 3.69
N LEU A 40 -24.58 -18.60 3.16
CA LEU A 40 -23.47 -17.97 3.88
C LEU A 40 -23.67 -16.44 3.92
N GLU A 41 -23.65 -15.84 5.13
CA GLU A 41 -23.90 -14.40 5.32
C GLU A 41 -22.93 -13.50 4.52
N ASN A 42 -21.71 -13.96 4.28
CA ASN A 42 -20.63 -13.16 3.69
C ASN A 42 -20.22 -13.57 2.27
N ILE A 43 -21.00 -14.39 1.57
CA ILE A 43 -20.66 -14.87 0.22
C ILE A 43 -20.41 -13.71 -0.76
N GLY A 44 -21.12 -12.58 -0.60
CA GLY A 44 -20.89 -11.37 -1.39
C GLY A 44 -19.47 -10.81 -1.24
N MET A 45 -18.95 -10.79 0.00
CA MET A 45 -17.57 -10.36 0.27
C MET A 45 -16.54 -11.36 -0.24
N GLU A 46 -16.81 -12.67 -0.11
CA GLU A 46 -15.93 -13.71 -0.65
C GLU A 46 -15.79 -13.61 -2.19
N MET A 47 -16.88 -13.27 -2.89
CA MET A 47 -16.85 -13.01 -4.34
C MET A 47 -16.19 -11.66 -4.70
N PHE A 48 -16.28 -10.65 -3.82
CA PHE A 48 -15.68 -9.34 -4.04
C PHE A 48 -14.15 -9.34 -3.92
N VAL A 49 -13.58 -10.14 -3.01
CA VAL A 49 -12.13 -10.16 -2.75
C VAL A 49 -11.30 -10.41 -4.02
N PRO A 50 -11.55 -11.44 -4.85
CA PRO A 50 -10.82 -11.65 -6.10
C PRO A 50 -10.96 -10.51 -7.09
N PHE A 51 -12.15 -9.88 -7.16
CA PHE A 51 -12.37 -8.71 -8.02
C PHE A 51 -11.52 -7.52 -7.57
N ARG A 52 -11.52 -7.21 -6.26
CA ARG A 52 -10.68 -6.17 -5.66
C ARG A 52 -9.20 -6.44 -5.95
N THR A 53 -8.70 -7.65 -5.73
CA THR A 53 -7.30 -8.00 -6.02
C THR A 53 -6.93 -7.73 -7.48
N ARG A 54 -7.84 -7.97 -8.44
CA ARG A 54 -7.59 -7.65 -9.85
C ARG A 54 -7.62 -6.15 -10.13
N VAL A 55 -8.53 -5.40 -9.50
CA VAL A 55 -8.54 -3.94 -9.59
C VAL A 55 -7.25 -3.36 -9.01
N GLU A 56 -6.78 -3.84 -7.86
CA GLU A 56 -5.52 -3.43 -7.23
C GLU A 56 -4.31 -3.75 -8.12
N ALA A 57 -4.25 -4.98 -8.66
CA ALA A 57 -3.19 -5.39 -9.58
C ALA A 57 -3.17 -4.56 -10.88
N ILE A 58 -4.33 -4.22 -11.43
CA ILE A 58 -4.43 -3.40 -12.65
C ILE A 58 -4.16 -1.92 -12.35
N SER A 59 -4.57 -1.44 -11.18
CA SER A 59 -4.38 -0.04 -10.77
C SER A 59 -2.99 0.25 -10.23
N ASN A 60 -2.17 -0.78 -9.99
CA ASN A 60 -0.90 -0.70 -9.27
C ASN A 60 -1.06 -0.02 -7.89
N LEU A 61 -2.24 -0.17 -7.26
CA LEU A 61 -2.60 0.48 -6.00
C LEU A 61 -3.12 -0.55 -5.01
N ILE A 62 -2.53 -0.60 -3.82
CA ILE A 62 -3.00 -1.38 -2.68
C ILE A 62 -3.50 -0.40 -1.61
N VAL A 63 -4.70 -0.60 -1.09
CA VAL A 63 -5.27 0.24 -0.04
C VAL A 63 -5.30 -0.51 1.30
N ARG A 64 -4.90 0.17 2.37
CA ARG A 64 -4.97 -0.33 3.75
C ARG A 64 -5.62 0.71 4.64
N HIS A 65 -6.69 0.31 5.30
CA HIS A 65 -7.37 1.14 6.31
C HIS A 65 -6.72 0.90 7.67
N VAL A 66 -6.27 1.95 8.33
CA VAL A 66 -5.57 1.86 9.62
C VAL A 66 -5.93 3.02 10.55
N THR A 67 -5.97 2.70 11.84
CA THR A 67 -5.91 3.68 12.92
C THR A 67 -4.44 4.06 13.16
N VAL A 68 -4.13 5.35 13.09
CA VAL A 68 -2.77 5.88 13.23
C VAL A 68 -2.62 6.60 14.57
N ASN A 69 -1.80 6.06 15.46
CA ASN A 69 -1.48 6.72 16.73
C ASN A 69 -0.44 7.84 16.53
N ARG A 70 -0.91 9.07 16.37
CA ARG A 70 -0.09 10.27 16.17
C ARG A 70 0.53 10.84 17.46
N SER A 71 0.07 10.38 18.63
CA SER A 71 0.60 10.84 19.92
C SER A 71 2.00 10.28 20.21
N ARG A 72 2.37 9.17 19.55
CA ARG A 72 3.70 8.58 19.64
C ARG A 72 4.78 9.54 19.18
N THR A 73 5.94 9.44 19.82
CA THR A 73 7.19 9.96 19.27
C THR A 73 7.55 9.20 17.99
N GLN A 74 8.44 9.79 17.19
CA GLN A 74 8.93 9.16 15.97
C GLN A 74 9.61 7.81 16.26
N GLN A 75 10.31 7.71 17.39
CA GLN A 75 10.95 6.47 17.82
C GLN A 75 9.92 5.42 18.26
N GLU A 76 8.95 5.79 19.09
CA GLU A 76 7.88 4.87 19.51
C GLU A 76 7.04 4.35 18.33
N MET A 77 6.85 5.18 17.30
CA MET A 77 6.20 4.75 16.05
C MET A 77 6.99 3.64 15.35
N LEU A 78 8.32 3.74 15.30
CA LEU A 78 9.17 2.70 14.71
C LEU A 78 9.23 1.45 15.59
N ASP A 79 9.34 1.63 16.90
CA ASP A 79 9.35 0.54 17.88
C ASP A 79 8.10 -0.33 17.77
N ALA A 80 6.93 0.30 17.58
CA ALA A 80 5.65 -0.38 17.45
C ALA A 80 5.59 -1.35 16.25
N THR A 81 6.36 -1.10 15.19
CA THR A 81 6.44 -2.01 14.03
C THR A 81 7.10 -3.34 14.35
N SER A 82 7.78 -3.46 15.50
CA SER A 82 8.54 -4.65 15.93
C SER A 82 9.63 -5.09 14.94
N ARG A 83 10.04 -4.21 14.02
CA ARG A 83 11.07 -4.47 13.01
C ARG A 83 12.46 -4.14 13.55
N LYS A 84 13.48 -4.84 13.04
CA LYS A 84 14.88 -4.47 13.30
C LYS A 84 15.15 -3.09 12.69
N GLN A 85 15.62 -2.16 13.53
CA GLN A 85 15.83 -0.78 13.14
C GLN A 85 17.27 -0.54 12.68
N TYR A 86 17.41 0.00 11.47
CA TYR A 86 18.66 0.48 10.89
C TYR A 86 18.48 1.97 10.60
N THR A 87 18.64 2.79 11.64
CA THR A 87 18.18 4.17 11.63
C THR A 87 19.29 5.16 11.94
N ASP A 88 19.23 6.32 11.29
CA ASP A 88 19.93 7.53 11.74
C ASP A 88 19.02 8.28 12.71
N CYS A 89 19.44 8.39 13.98
CA CYS A 89 18.65 9.02 15.03
C CYS A 89 18.30 10.49 14.72
N LYS A 90 19.14 11.21 13.98
CA LYS A 90 18.87 12.59 13.56
C LYS A 90 17.74 12.64 12.52
N ILE A 91 17.68 11.64 11.65
CA ILE A 91 16.61 11.54 10.64
C ILE A 91 15.30 11.07 11.28
N VAL A 92 15.37 10.13 12.23
CA VAL A 92 14.20 9.70 13.01
C VAL A 92 13.55 10.90 13.69
N ALA A 93 14.34 11.78 14.33
CA ALA A 93 13.84 12.95 15.04
C ALA A 93 13.07 13.95 14.16
N VAL A 94 13.31 13.93 12.84
CA VAL A 94 12.67 14.85 11.88
C VAL A 94 11.61 14.18 11.01
N ILE A 95 11.23 12.93 11.28
CA ILE A 95 10.11 12.29 10.57
C ILE A 95 8.84 13.15 10.78
N PRO A 96 8.19 13.62 9.70
CA PRO A 96 7.01 14.44 9.81
C PRO A 96 5.84 13.64 10.36
N ARG A 97 5.06 14.29 11.22
CA ARG A 97 3.77 13.78 11.67
C ARG A 97 2.71 14.18 10.64
N GLY A 98 2.00 13.20 10.11
CA GLY A 98 0.76 13.44 9.36
C GLY A 98 -0.40 13.84 10.28
N GLU A 99 -1.57 14.00 9.68
CA GLU A 99 -2.81 14.41 10.37
C GLU A 99 -3.84 13.29 10.35
N GLY A 100 -4.80 13.31 11.28
CA GLY A 100 -5.91 12.35 11.35
C GLY A 100 -5.52 10.98 11.89
N GLU A 101 -6.50 10.34 12.54
CA GLU A 101 -6.35 9.05 13.21
C GLU A 101 -6.73 7.91 12.27
N GLU A 102 -7.95 7.89 11.72
CA GLU A 102 -8.35 6.89 10.72
C GLU A 102 -7.91 7.32 9.32
N LYS A 103 -7.15 6.44 8.63
CA LYS A 103 -6.61 6.72 7.30
C LYS A 103 -6.68 5.51 6.38
N ASP A 104 -7.03 5.80 5.13
CA ASP A 104 -6.68 4.96 4.00
C ASP A 104 -5.27 5.30 3.53
N VAL A 105 -4.38 4.31 3.61
CA VAL A 105 -3.01 4.37 3.10
C VAL A 105 -2.97 3.65 1.76
N PHE A 106 -2.51 4.38 0.75
CA PHE A 106 -2.39 3.92 -0.63
C PHE A 106 -0.93 3.60 -0.90
N PHE A 107 -0.64 2.33 -1.18
CA PHE A 107 0.65 1.89 -1.67
C PHE A 107 0.59 1.78 -3.19
N PHE A 108 1.52 2.43 -3.87
CA PHE A 108 1.59 2.40 -5.33
C PHE A 108 2.94 1.93 -5.82
N ASN A 109 2.95 1.32 -7.00
CA ASN A 109 4.17 1.10 -7.76
C ASN A 109 4.35 2.28 -8.74
N PRO A 110 5.53 2.93 -8.75
CA PRO A 110 5.86 3.98 -9.70
C PRO A 110 5.72 3.50 -11.14
N ARG A 111 5.33 4.39 -12.06
CA ARG A 111 5.27 4.05 -13.49
C ARG A 111 6.67 3.74 -14.02
N GLU A 112 6.76 2.81 -14.97
CA GLU A 112 8.03 2.43 -15.61
C GLU A 112 8.80 3.64 -16.17
N SER A 113 8.09 4.62 -16.73
CA SER A 113 8.66 5.87 -17.24
C SER A 113 9.29 6.78 -16.18
N ALA A 114 9.10 6.51 -14.89
CA ALA A 114 9.66 7.29 -13.79
C ALA A 114 11.10 6.86 -13.43
N TYR A 115 11.48 5.65 -13.83
CA TYR A 115 12.82 5.10 -13.63
C TYR A 115 13.79 5.64 -14.69
N ASP A 116 15.05 5.80 -14.30
CA ASP A 116 16.12 6.11 -15.24
C ASP A 116 16.54 4.88 -16.06
N LYS A 117 17.50 5.08 -16.98
CA LYS A 117 18.02 4.02 -17.85
C LYS A 117 18.66 2.85 -17.11
N ASP A 118 19.08 3.05 -15.86
CA ASP A 118 19.74 2.03 -15.04
C ASP A 118 18.74 1.35 -14.09
N GLY A 119 17.45 1.69 -14.20
CA GLY A 119 16.37 1.09 -13.41
C GLY A 119 16.17 1.72 -12.04
N TYR A 120 16.72 2.92 -11.81
CA TYR A 120 16.60 3.62 -10.53
C TYR A 120 15.59 4.76 -10.58
N LEU A 121 14.79 4.87 -9.52
CA LEU A 121 13.88 5.97 -9.30
C LEU A 121 14.50 6.97 -8.32
N SER A 122 14.72 8.21 -8.75
CA SER A 122 15.15 9.30 -7.85
C SER A 122 14.00 9.79 -6.98
N ASP A 123 14.30 10.36 -5.81
CA ASP A 123 13.26 10.96 -4.94
C ASP A 123 12.50 12.10 -5.62
N GLU A 124 13.15 12.89 -6.48
CA GLU A 124 12.46 13.92 -7.26
C GLU A 124 11.45 13.31 -8.25
N ASN A 125 11.77 12.17 -8.87
CA ASN A 125 10.80 11.47 -9.72
C ASN A 125 9.70 10.79 -8.89
N LEU A 126 10.04 10.20 -7.75
CA LEU A 126 9.04 9.64 -6.83
C LEU A 126 8.06 10.71 -6.35
N ALA A 127 8.52 11.93 -6.08
CA ALA A 127 7.66 13.05 -5.69
C ALA A 127 6.66 13.43 -6.80
N LYS A 128 7.08 13.33 -8.07
CA LYS A 128 6.19 13.50 -9.23
C LYS A 128 5.17 12.36 -9.32
N GLU A 129 5.55 11.13 -8.97
CA GLU A 129 4.62 10.00 -8.91
C GLU A 129 3.58 10.21 -7.79
N TYR A 130 3.99 10.59 -6.58
CA TYR A 130 3.04 10.99 -5.52
C TYR A 130 2.06 12.06 -6.04
N ALA A 131 2.55 13.10 -6.73
CA ALA A 131 1.70 14.14 -7.30
C ALA A 131 0.75 13.60 -8.40
N TRP A 132 1.23 12.71 -9.26
CA TRP A 132 0.46 12.07 -10.32
C TRP A 132 -0.71 11.24 -9.76
N PHE A 133 -0.44 10.48 -8.69
CA PHE A 133 -1.45 9.71 -7.99
C PHE A 133 -2.35 10.56 -7.07
N GLY A 134 -1.99 11.83 -6.82
CA GLY A 134 -2.76 12.71 -5.93
C GLY A 134 -2.54 12.40 -4.46
N PHE A 135 -1.40 11.84 -4.12
CA PHE A 135 -1.03 11.45 -2.76
C PHE A 135 0.04 12.37 -2.17
N LYS A 136 0.14 12.36 -0.85
CA LYS A 136 1.24 12.96 -0.10
C LYS A 136 1.87 11.90 0.81
N PRO A 137 3.19 11.96 1.05
CA PRO A 137 3.84 11.05 1.97
C PRO A 137 3.33 11.23 3.40
N ASP A 138 3.13 10.13 4.12
CA ASP A 138 2.78 10.13 5.55
C ASP A 138 3.47 8.96 6.26
N PRO A 139 4.67 9.18 6.81
CA PRO A 139 5.47 8.10 7.40
C PRO A 139 4.80 7.37 8.56
N TYR A 140 4.04 8.08 9.39
CA TYR A 140 3.32 7.48 10.51
C TYR A 140 2.18 6.57 10.03
N ALA A 141 1.45 6.97 8.98
CA ALA A 141 0.39 6.13 8.42
C ALA A 141 0.97 4.86 7.77
N VAL A 142 2.08 4.99 7.04
CA VAL A 142 2.80 3.85 6.46
C VAL A 142 3.33 2.90 7.54
N ALA A 143 3.87 3.44 8.63
CA ALA A 143 4.31 2.63 9.77
C ALA A 143 3.14 1.91 10.46
N ALA A 144 1.98 2.56 10.62
CA ALA A 144 0.79 1.94 11.21
C ALA A 144 0.31 0.73 10.39
N VAL A 145 0.42 0.76 9.06
CA VAL A 145 0.15 -0.41 8.22
C VAL A 145 1.12 -1.56 8.53
N ASN A 146 2.40 -1.25 8.66
CA ASN A 146 3.43 -2.25 8.97
C ASN A 146 3.38 -2.77 10.42
N GLU A 147 2.75 -2.04 11.34
CA GLU A 147 2.41 -2.47 12.69
C GLU A 147 1.17 -3.39 12.68
N ALA A 148 0.10 -2.96 12.01
CA ALA A 148 -1.16 -3.69 11.94
C ALA A 148 -1.05 -5.00 11.14
N ASP A 149 -0.24 -5.00 10.09
CA ASP A 149 0.09 -6.17 9.28
C ASP A 149 1.62 -6.34 9.17
N PRO A 150 2.25 -7.04 10.14
CA PRO A 150 3.70 -7.26 10.14
C PRO A 150 4.21 -8.04 8.92
N ALA A 151 3.36 -8.80 8.22
CA ALA A 151 3.73 -9.57 7.04
C ALA A 151 3.69 -8.72 5.76
N PHE A 152 3.02 -7.56 5.77
CA PHE A 152 2.83 -6.73 4.59
C PHE A 152 4.14 -6.42 3.84
N ALA A 153 5.17 -5.92 4.54
CA ALA A 153 6.45 -5.61 3.91
C ALA A 153 7.30 -6.84 3.52
N ASP A 154 6.90 -8.05 3.91
CA ASP A 154 7.59 -9.26 3.47
C ASP A 154 7.20 -9.61 2.03
N GLU A 155 5.93 -9.37 1.69
CA GLU A 155 5.35 -9.61 0.36
C GLU A 155 5.39 -8.37 -0.52
N HIS A 156 5.29 -7.20 0.11
CA HIS A 156 5.26 -5.88 -0.52
C HIS A 156 6.27 -4.94 0.15
N PRO A 157 7.58 -5.09 -0.12
CA PRO A 157 8.59 -4.11 0.31
C PRO A 157 8.09 -2.70 -0.01
N ASN A 158 8.00 -1.87 1.02
CA ASN A 158 7.38 -0.56 0.89
C ASN A 158 8.21 0.53 1.53
N GLY A 159 8.08 1.74 1.00
CA GLY A 159 8.77 2.92 1.50
C GLY A 159 7.91 4.16 1.50
N VAL A 160 8.45 5.19 2.11
CA VAL A 160 7.90 6.53 2.14
C VAL A 160 9.05 7.51 2.26
N HIS A 161 9.04 8.54 1.43
CA HIS A 161 10.06 9.58 1.47
C HIS A 161 9.49 10.91 1.99
N PHE A 162 10.35 11.78 2.50
CA PHE A 162 9.97 13.08 3.01
C PHE A 162 11.17 14.03 2.94
N LYS A 163 10.92 15.33 3.05
CA LYS A 163 12.00 16.33 3.15
C LYS A 163 12.23 16.69 4.61
N ASP A 164 13.50 16.80 5.00
CA ASP A 164 13.87 17.43 6.28
C ASP A 164 13.70 18.95 6.22
N ALA A 165 13.96 19.64 7.34
CA ALA A 165 13.83 21.10 7.45
C ALA A 165 14.77 21.88 6.50
N TYR A 166 15.79 21.23 5.96
CA TYR A 166 16.74 21.81 5.00
C TYR A 166 16.40 21.45 3.55
N GLY A 167 15.30 20.73 3.33
CA GLY A 167 14.86 20.30 2.00
C GLY A 167 15.58 19.04 1.48
N ASN A 168 16.37 18.35 2.31
CA ASN A 168 17.03 17.12 1.89
C ASN A 168 16.06 15.94 1.92
N TRP A 169 16.17 15.05 0.93
CA TRP A 169 15.40 13.82 0.88
C TRP A 169 15.82 12.85 1.99
N CYS A 170 14.82 12.37 2.71
CA CYS A 170 14.90 11.38 3.76
C CYS A 170 13.86 10.30 3.47
N TYR A 171 14.03 9.12 4.08
CA TYR A 171 13.11 8.02 3.84
C TYR A 171 12.92 7.12 5.05
N ALA A 172 11.81 6.39 5.05
CA ALA A 172 11.61 5.17 5.81
C ALA A 172 11.28 4.03 4.84
N ALA A 173 11.99 2.90 4.95
CA ALA A 173 11.82 1.74 4.07
C ALA A 173 11.65 0.45 4.88
N PHE A 174 10.56 -0.26 4.64
CA PHE A 174 10.13 -1.47 5.34
C PHE A 174 10.28 -2.68 4.41
N GLY A 175 11.01 -3.69 4.86
CA GLY A 175 11.18 -4.89 4.06
C GLY A 175 11.81 -6.03 4.82
N ARG A 176 12.16 -7.08 4.08
CA ARG A 176 12.81 -8.29 4.61
C ARG A 176 14.19 -8.47 3.97
N TRP A 177 15.21 -8.75 4.77
CA TRP A 177 16.52 -9.13 4.23
C TRP A 177 16.51 -10.58 3.74
N ARG A 178 17.42 -10.93 2.81
CA ARG A 178 17.55 -12.30 2.26
C ARG A 178 17.75 -13.39 3.33
N GLY A 179 18.23 -13.03 4.53
CA GLY A 179 18.36 -13.94 5.68
C GLY A 179 17.11 -14.08 6.56
N GLY A 180 15.98 -13.50 6.16
CA GLY A 180 14.70 -13.64 6.84
C GLY A 180 14.35 -12.53 7.85
N GLU A 181 15.29 -11.64 8.19
CA GLU A 181 15.08 -10.55 9.15
C GLU A 181 14.15 -9.46 8.59
N ARG A 182 13.07 -9.17 9.34
CA ARG A 182 12.18 -8.02 9.10
C ARG A 182 12.84 -6.76 9.62
N ARG A 183 12.96 -5.74 8.77
CA ARG A 183 13.69 -4.52 9.09
C ARG A 183 12.97 -3.26 8.63
N VAL A 184 13.37 -2.15 9.25
CA VAL A 184 13.06 -0.79 8.82
C VAL A 184 14.37 0.01 8.72
N PHE A 185 14.56 0.68 7.60
CA PHE A 185 15.61 1.67 7.43
C PHE A 185 15.04 3.06 7.55
N VAL A 186 15.72 3.93 8.28
CA VAL A 186 15.43 5.37 8.27
C VAL A 186 16.73 6.11 8.08
N GLY A 187 16.82 6.91 7.03
CA GLY A 187 18.05 7.62 6.72
C GLY A 187 17.88 8.71 5.69
N ARG A 188 19.00 9.33 5.38
CA ARG A 188 19.16 10.23 4.25
C ARG A 188 19.73 9.43 3.08
N GLY A 189 19.22 9.65 1.88
CA GLY A 189 19.74 8.99 0.70
C GLY A 189 19.27 9.67 -0.57
N ASP A 190 20.15 9.71 -1.56
CA ASP A 190 19.95 10.20 -2.92
C ASP A 190 20.27 9.10 -3.96
N GLY A 191 20.66 7.91 -3.50
CA GLY A 191 21.04 6.76 -4.34
C GLY A 191 19.89 6.11 -5.11
N GLY A 192 18.67 6.64 -4.98
CA GLY A 192 17.49 6.17 -5.68
C GLY A 192 16.91 4.86 -5.16
N TRP A 193 15.82 4.44 -5.79
CA TRP A 193 15.03 3.29 -5.42
C TRP A 193 14.99 2.28 -6.58
N GLY A 194 15.15 1.00 -6.25
CA GLY A 194 14.91 -0.07 -7.22
C GLY A 194 13.42 -0.28 -7.49
N ASP A 195 13.11 -0.92 -8.61
CA ASP A 195 11.75 -1.21 -9.10
C ASP A 195 10.90 -2.14 -8.21
N TYR A 196 11.54 -2.87 -7.30
CA TYR A 196 10.87 -3.77 -6.36
C TYR A 196 10.19 -3.06 -5.17
N TRP A 197 10.37 -1.74 -5.02
CA TRP A 197 9.76 -0.97 -3.94
C TRP A 197 8.38 -0.44 -4.34
N SER A 198 7.41 -0.61 -3.44
CA SER A 198 6.15 0.14 -3.45
C SER A 198 6.24 1.35 -2.52
N PHE A 199 5.39 2.37 -2.73
CA PHE A 199 5.44 3.60 -1.94
C PHE A 199 4.09 3.96 -1.33
N GLY A 200 4.09 4.16 -0.02
CA GLY A 200 2.90 4.45 0.76
C GLY A 200 2.64 5.96 0.89
N GLY A 201 1.39 6.36 0.76
CA GLY A 201 0.94 7.74 0.97
C GLY A 201 -0.54 7.82 1.34
N VAL A 202 -0.96 9.02 1.72
CA VAL A 202 -2.38 9.33 1.95
C VAL A 202 -2.86 10.31 0.88
N ARG A 203 -4.17 10.39 0.65
CA ARG A 203 -4.73 11.41 -0.26
C ARG A 203 -4.35 12.82 0.20
N LYS A 204 -4.10 13.70 -0.77
CA LYS A 204 -3.80 15.12 -0.52
C LYS A 204 -4.95 15.81 0.20
#